data_AF-A0A846X4K3-F1
#
_entry.id   AF-A0A846X4K3-F1
#
_cell.length_a   1.000
_cell.length_b   1.000
_cell.length_c   1.000
_cell.angle_alpha   90.00
_cell.angle_beta   90.00
_cell.angle_gamma   90.00
#
_symmetry.space_group_name_H-M   'P 1'
#
loop_
_entity.id
_entity.type
_entity.pdbx_description
1 polymer ?
#
loop_
_entity_poly.entity_id
_entity_poly.type
_entity_poly.pdbx_seq_one_letter_code
_entity_poly.pdbx_strand_id
1 'polypeptide(L)'
;MQDRSPEPTVLDGARLPTDRRTLLAVAAGGAVAAVLVSELSSAAAWRDTEFDVRLLGLAVLSLATGALFGVRDRLGPRVFGLLVFGVLASFSSVGVYALVGLLAMPPAAGVRFLFAAPVVAGLATAAGAWSVRRIRR
;
A
#
# COMPACT_ATOMS: atom_id res chain seq x y z
N MET A 1 -29.59 -38.80 -8.08
CA MET A 1 -28.44 -37.97 -8.49
C MET A 1 -28.42 -36.74 -7.61
N GLN A 2 -27.42 -36.59 -6.75
CA GLN A 2 -27.27 -35.43 -5.88
C GLN A 2 -26.69 -34.27 -6.69
N ASP A 3 -27.47 -33.20 -6.86
CA ASP A 3 -26.97 -31.90 -7.28
C ASP A 3 -26.10 -31.34 -6.13
N ARG A 4 -24.79 -31.62 -6.21
CA ARG A 4 -23.80 -30.88 -5.44
C ARG A 4 -23.67 -29.51 -6.08
N SER A 5 -24.44 -28.55 -5.56
CA SER A 5 -24.18 -27.13 -5.78
C SER A 5 -22.71 -26.86 -5.44
N PRO A 6 -21.93 -26.20 -6.31
CA PRO A 6 -20.54 -25.89 -6.00
C PRO A 6 -20.51 -25.01 -4.76
N GLU A 7 -19.88 -25.52 -3.71
CA GLU A 7 -19.57 -24.80 -2.47
C GLU A 7 -18.92 -23.46 -2.87
N PRO A 8 -19.46 -22.31 -2.43
CA PRO A 8 -18.79 -21.05 -2.69
C PRO A 8 -17.41 -21.14 -2.03
N THR A 9 -16.36 -21.04 -2.84
CA THR A 9 -14.98 -20.92 -2.39
C THR A 9 -14.89 -19.68 -1.53
N VAL A 10 -15.06 -19.86 -0.22
CA VAL A 10 -14.90 -18.79 0.75
C VAL A 10 -13.43 -18.40 0.69
N LEU A 11 -13.14 -17.33 -0.04
CA LEU A 11 -11.94 -16.52 0.14
C LEU A 11 -12.03 -15.90 1.55
N ASP A 12 -11.90 -16.73 2.57
CA ASP A 12 -12.07 -16.40 3.99
C ASP A 12 -10.84 -15.71 4.56
N GLY A 13 -10.16 -14.92 3.72
CA GLY A 13 -9.22 -13.90 4.16
C GLY A 13 -10.02 -12.70 4.63
N ALA A 14 -10.63 -12.81 5.82
CA ALA A 14 -11.46 -11.81 6.51
C ALA A 14 -11.54 -10.46 5.77
N ARG A 15 -12.67 -10.12 5.17
CA ARG A 15 -12.86 -8.78 4.58
C ARG A 15 -12.84 -7.73 5.69
N LEU A 16 -12.40 -6.50 5.38
CA LEU A 16 -12.52 -5.40 6.33
C LEU A 16 -14.01 -5.14 6.57
N PRO A 17 -14.49 -5.01 7.82
CA PRO A 17 -15.88 -4.63 8.10
C PRO A 17 -16.25 -3.32 7.40
N THR A 18 -17.42 -3.27 6.78
CA THR A 18 -17.94 -2.08 6.09
C THR A 18 -18.85 -1.22 6.97
N ASP A 19 -18.75 -1.38 8.29
CA ASP A 19 -19.53 -0.56 9.23
C ASP A 19 -19.09 0.91 9.18
N ARG A 20 -20.02 1.82 9.49
CA ARG A 20 -19.80 3.27 9.41
C ARG A 20 -18.54 3.74 10.12
N ARG A 21 -18.19 3.14 11.27
CA ARG A 21 -17.01 3.55 12.05
C ARG A 21 -15.72 3.15 11.34
N THR A 22 -15.67 1.98 10.73
CA THR A 22 -14.51 1.54 9.94
C THR A 22 -14.35 2.37 8.68
N LEU A 23 -15.45 2.68 7.98
CA LEU A 23 -15.41 3.58 6.81
C LEU A 23 -14.93 4.99 7.17
N LEU A 24 -15.41 5.56 8.29
CA LEU A 24 -14.94 6.86 8.78
C LEU A 24 -13.45 6.85 9.16
N ALA A 25 -12.97 5.76 9.76
CA ALA A 25 -11.55 5.61 10.08
C ALA A 25 -10.68 5.53 8.82
N VAL A 26 -11.12 4.81 7.78
CA VAL A 26 -10.46 4.77 6.47
C VAL A 26 -10.46 6.15 5.82
N ALA A 27 -11.61 6.83 5.80
CA ALA A 27 -11.75 8.17 5.23
C ALA A 27 -10.88 9.20 5.95
N ALA A 28 -10.82 9.16 7.28
CA ALA A 28 -9.96 10.03 8.08
C ALA A 28 -8.47 9.78 7.77
N GLY A 29 -8.05 8.51 7.72
CA GLY A 29 -6.69 8.14 7.33
C GLY A 29 -6.34 8.62 5.92
N GLY A 30 -7.27 8.44 4.97
CA GLY A 30 -7.13 8.89 3.59
C GLY A 30 -7.03 10.41 3.47
N ALA A 31 -7.85 11.16 4.21
CA ALA A 31 -7.82 12.62 4.23
C ALA A 31 -6.50 13.17 4.78
N VAL A 32 -6.02 12.62 5.91
CA VAL A 32 -4.72 12.99 6.50
C VAL A 32 -3.59 12.69 5.52
N ALA A 33 -3.58 11.49 4.94
CA ALA A 33 -2.57 11.12 3.97
C ALA A 33 -2.63 11.97 2.69
N ALA A 34 -3.81 12.34 2.21
CA ALA A 34 -3.95 13.21 1.05
C ALA A 34 -3.35 14.60 1.29
N VAL A 35 -3.58 15.19 2.48
CA VAL A 35 -2.94 16.46 2.86
C VAL A 35 -1.42 16.31 2.90
N LEU A 36 -0.92 15.27 3.56
CA LEU A 36 0.52 15.02 3.65
C LEU A 36 1.16 14.79 2.28
N VAL A 37 0.53 14.00 1.40
CA VAL A 37 1.00 13.76 0.04
C VAL A 37 0.99 15.05 -0.78
N SER A 38 -0.02 15.91 -0.61
CA SER A 38 -0.09 17.21 -1.27
C SER A 38 1.08 18.11 -0.85
N GLU A 39 1.35 18.23 0.45
CA GLU A 39 2.49 18.98 0.98
C GLU A 39 3.83 18.38 0.54
N LEU A 40 3.95 17.05 0.56
CA LEU A 40 5.17 16.37 0.10
C LEU A 40 5.40 16.61 -1.39
N SER A 41 4.34 16.56 -2.21
CA SER A 41 4.43 16.72 -3.66
C SER A 41 4.73 18.16 -4.09
N SER A 42 4.33 19.15 -3.29
CA SER A 42 4.63 20.57 -3.56
C SER A 42 6.07 20.95 -3.17
N ALA A 43 6.69 20.19 -2.26
CA ALA A 43 8.07 20.41 -1.84
C ALA A 43 9.06 20.23 -3.01
N ALA A 44 9.98 21.20 -3.18
CA ALA A 44 11.00 21.16 -4.23
C ALA A 44 11.86 19.89 -4.18
N ALA A 45 12.22 19.44 -2.97
CA ALA A 45 12.99 18.22 -2.73
C ALA A 45 12.30 16.94 -3.28
N TRP A 46 10.97 16.94 -3.42
CA TRP A 46 10.22 15.80 -3.96
C TRP A 46 10.22 15.76 -5.50
N ARG A 47 10.29 16.93 -6.14
CA ARG A 47 10.40 17.02 -7.61
C ARG A 47 11.78 16.59 -8.08
N ASP A 48 12.81 16.93 -7.33
CA ASP A 48 14.21 16.64 -7.65
C ASP A 48 14.68 15.27 -7.13
N THR A 49 13.83 14.51 -6.44
CA THR A 49 14.24 13.21 -5.92
C THR A 49 14.46 12.22 -7.04
N GLU A 50 15.66 11.65 -7.03
CA GLU A 50 16.11 10.69 -8.02
C GLU A 50 15.28 9.40 -8.00
N PHE A 51 15.35 8.68 -9.12
CA PHE A 51 14.69 7.39 -9.33
C PHE A 51 14.88 6.41 -8.17
N ASP A 52 16.10 6.31 -7.64
CA ASP A 52 16.45 5.37 -6.58
C ASP A 52 15.76 5.73 -5.26
N VAL A 53 15.63 7.02 -4.94
CA VAL A 53 14.96 7.48 -3.71
C VAL A 53 13.46 7.17 -3.77
N ARG A 54 12.85 7.30 -4.95
CA ARG A 54 11.43 6.95 -5.14
C ARG A 54 11.20 5.44 -5.01
N LEU A 55 12.09 4.62 -5.57
CA LEU A 55 12.04 3.16 -5.39
C LEU A 55 12.25 2.76 -3.93
N LEU A 56 13.16 3.42 -3.22
CA LEU A 56 13.38 3.20 -1.79
C LEU A 56 12.13 3.55 -0.98
N GLY A 57 11.50 4.70 -1.26
CA GLY A 57 10.24 5.10 -0.62
C GLY A 57 9.13 4.05 -0.84
N LEU A 58 8.98 3.56 -2.07
CA LEU A 58 8.06 2.47 -2.39
C LEU A 58 8.39 1.19 -1.59
N ALA A 59 9.66 0.79 -1.56
CA ALA A 59 10.10 -0.38 -0.82
C ALA A 59 9.75 -0.27 0.67
N VAL A 60 9.98 0.89 1.29
CA VAL A 60 9.65 1.14 2.70
C VAL A 60 8.15 1.04 2.95
N LEU A 61 7.32 1.66 2.09
CA LEU A 61 5.86 1.61 2.21
C LEU A 61 5.32 0.18 2.02
N SER A 62 5.84 -0.56 1.05
CA SER A 62 5.47 -1.96 0.81
C SER A 62 5.91 -2.88 1.95
N LEU A 63 7.08 -2.66 2.53
CA LEU A 63 7.54 -3.39 3.70
C LEU A 63 6.63 -3.14 4.91
N ALA A 64 6.29 -1.87 5.17
CA ALA A 64 5.34 -1.50 6.21
C ALA A 64 3.96 -2.14 5.99
N THR A 65 3.49 -2.15 4.74
CA THR A 65 2.24 -2.83 4.34
C THR A 65 2.29 -4.30 4.70
N GLY A 66 3.33 -5.02 4.26
CA GLY A 66 3.52 -6.44 4.57
C GLY A 66 3.56 -6.73 6.08
N ALA A 67 4.24 -5.87 6.85
CA ALA A 67 4.29 -5.99 8.30
C ALA A 67 2.91 -5.80 8.94
N LEU A 68 2.14 -4.78 8.52
CA LEU A 68 0.79 -4.53 9.03
C LEU A 68 -0.17 -5.68 8.73
N PHE A 69 -0.08 -6.28 7.54
CA PHE A 69 -0.83 -7.50 7.23
C PHE A 69 -0.42 -8.66 8.14
N GLY A 70 0.88 -8.80 8.45
CA GLY A 70 1.38 -9.79 9.40
C GLY A 70 0.89 -9.58 10.84
N VAL A 71 0.62 -8.33 11.24
CA VAL A 71 0.11 -7.99 12.59
C VAL A 71 -1.40 -7.73 12.65
N ARG A 72 -2.12 -7.95 11.55
CA ARG A 72 -3.54 -7.64 11.40
C ARG A 72 -4.41 -8.09 12.58
N ASP A 73 -4.20 -9.33 13.04
CA ASP A 73 -5.01 -9.94 14.12
C ASP A 73 -4.92 -9.16 15.45
N ARG A 74 -3.87 -8.35 15.65
CA ARG A 74 -3.67 -7.56 16.87
C ARG A 74 -4.18 -6.11 16.77
N LEU A 75 -4.25 -5.56 15.56
CA LEU A 75 -4.60 -4.15 15.35
C LEU A 75 -6.11 -3.90 15.43
N GLY A 76 -6.91 -4.95 15.20
CA GLY A 76 -8.35 -4.80 15.02
C GLY A 76 -8.70 -4.10 13.69
N PRO A 77 -9.96 -4.24 13.23
CA PRO A 77 -10.37 -3.87 11.88
C PRO A 77 -10.28 -2.35 11.60
N ARG A 78 -10.54 -1.51 12.61
CA ARG A 78 -10.57 -0.05 12.43
C ARG A 78 -9.18 0.56 12.25
N VAL A 79 -8.24 0.18 13.10
CA VAL A 79 -6.85 0.66 13.03
C VAL A 79 -6.17 0.09 11.79
N PHE A 80 -6.41 -1.19 11.48
CA PHE A 80 -5.91 -1.79 10.25
C PHE A 80 -6.50 -1.08 9.01
N GLY A 81 -7.79 -0.80 9.01
CA GLY A 81 -8.48 0.00 7.99
C GLY A 81 -7.83 1.37 7.78
N LEU A 82 -7.70 2.13 8.85
CA LEU A 82 -7.10 3.45 8.86
C LEU A 82 -5.67 3.44 8.31
N LEU A 83 -4.83 2.52 8.80
CA LEU A 83 -3.40 2.49 8.45
C LEU A 83 -3.16 1.97 7.02
N VAL A 84 -3.80 0.87 6.64
CA VAL A 84 -3.52 0.22 5.34
C VAL A 84 -4.33 0.86 4.22
N PHE A 85 -5.65 0.97 4.39
CA PHE A 85 -6.54 1.44 3.33
C PHE A 85 -6.74 2.96 3.33
N GLY A 86 -6.60 3.62 4.48
CA GLY A 86 -6.61 5.07 4.57
C GLY A 86 -5.24 5.65 4.23
N VAL A 87 -4.25 5.38 5.08
CA VAL A 87 -2.94 6.05 5.01
C VAL A 87 -2.07 5.47 3.89
N LEU A 88 -1.68 4.20 3.98
CA LEU A 88 -0.71 3.61 3.04
C LEU A 88 -1.22 3.57 1.60
N ALA A 89 -2.50 3.25 1.39
CA ALA A 89 -3.09 3.27 0.06
C ALA A 89 -2.97 4.65 -0.61
N SER A 90 -3.24 5.73 0.13
CA SER A 90 -3.10 7.11 -0.36
C SER A 90 -1.65 7.47 -0.71
N PHE A 91 -0.67 7.03 0.09
CA PHE A 91 0.76 7.21 -0.24
C PHE A 91 1.22 6.39 -1.44
N SER A 92 0.59 5.24 -1.68
CA SER A 92 0.89 4.33 -2.79
C SER A 92 0.14 4.66 -4.09
N SER A 93 -0.51 5.83 -4.18
CA SER A 93 -1.36 6.20 -5.32
C SER A 93 -0.62 6.07 -6.66
N VAL A 94 -0.98 5.03 -7.42
CA VAL A 94 -0.42 4.72 -8.74
C VAL A 94 -0.56 5.91 -9.69
N GLY A 95 -1.62 6.72 -9.54
CA GLY A 95 -1.83 7.93 -10.33
C GLY A 95 -0.75 8.99 -10.13
N VAL A 96 -0.28 9.20 -8.90
CA VAL A 96 0.79 10.16 -8.60
C VAL A 96 2.11 9.67 -9.19
N TYR A 97 2.45 8.40 -9.00
CA TYR A 97 3.67 7.82 -9.57
C TYR A 97 3.66 7.77 -11.10
N ALA A 98 2.49 7.52 -11.72
CA ALA A 98 2.35 7.51 -13.17
C ALA A 98 2.49 8.93 -13.77
N LEU A 99 1.83 9.94 -13.18
CA LEU A 99 1.95 11.33 -13.61
C LEU A 99 3.38 11.86 -13.43
N VAL A 100 4.02 11.57 -12.29
CA VAL A 100 5.40 11.95 -12.02
C VAL A 100 6.37 11.23 -12.96
N GLY A 101 6.15 9.93 -13.25
CA GLY A 101 6.94 9.18 -14.21
C GLY A 101 6.81 9.68 -15.65
N LEU A 102 5.65 10.23 -16.02
CA LEU A 102 5.38 10.81 -17.34
C LEU A 102 5.91 12.25 -17.48
N LEU A 103 5.82 13.06 -16.42
CA LEU A 103 6.12 14.51 -16.48
C LEU A 103 7.51 14.89 -15.99
N ALA A 104 8.10 14.11 -15.08
CA ALA A 104 9.32 14.50 -14.37
C ALA A 104 10.53 13.58 -14.62
N MET A 105 10.42 12.56 -15.48
CA MET A 105 11.50 11.62 -15.76
C MET A 105 11.82 11.51 -17.25
N PRO A 106 13.10 11.32 -17.61
CA PRO A 106 13.47 10.87 -18.95
C PRO A 106 12.69 9.59 -19.29
N PRO A 107 12.21 9.41 -20.54
CA PRO A 107 11.34 8.28 -20.92
C PRO A 107 11.88 6.91 -20.49
N ALA A 108 13.20 6.73 -20.55
CA ALA A 108 13.88 5.50 -20.13
C ALA A 108 13.75 5.22 -18.62
N ALA A 109 13.75 6.25 -17.76
CA ALA A 109 13.60 6.09 -16.32
C ALA A 109 12.15 5.78 -15.93
N GLY A 110 11.17 6.38 -16.61
CA GLY A 110 9.74 6.07 -16.41
C GLY A 110 9.40 4.61 -16.74
N VAL A 111 9.94 4.08 -17.84
CA VAL A 111 9.77 2.65 -18.21
C VAL A 111 10.43 1.74 -17.17
N ARG A 112 11.65 2.03 -16.73
CA ARG A 112 12.32 1.26 -15.67
C ARG A 112 11.51 1.27 -14.37
N PHE A 113 10.86 2.38 -14.03
CA PHE A 113 10.01 2.48 -12.84
C PHE A 113 8.82 1.54 -12.95
N LEU A 114 8.16 1.52 -14.11
CA LEU A 114 6.99 0.69 -14.37
C LEU A 114 7.28 -0.82 -14.17
N PHE A 115 8.48 -1.28 -14.52
CA PHE A 115 8.91 -2.66 -14.31
C PHE A 115 9.46 -2.91 -12.90
N ALA A 116 10.25 -1.99 -12.35
CA ALA A 116 10.89 -2.17 -11.05
C ALA A 116 9.88 -2.07 -9.90
N ALA A 117 8.90 -1.17 -9.99
CA ALA A 117 7.97 -0.87 -8.91
C ALA A 117 7.15 -2.10 -8.45
N PRO A 118 6.51 -2.91 -9.34
CA PRO A 118 5.80 -4.12 -8.92
C PRO A 118 6.70 -5.15 -8.25
N VAL A 119 7.92 -5.33 -8.76
CA VAL A 119 8.90 -6.29 -8.23
C VAL A 119 9.34 -5.88 -6.84
N VAL A 120 9.74 -4.61 -6.67
CA VAL A 120 10.16 -4.05 -5.39
C VAL A 120 9.02 -4.08 -4.38
N ALA A 121 7.81 -3.69 -4.79
CA ALA A 121 6.65 -3.72 -3.92
C ALA A 121 6.31 -5.15 -3.45
N GLY A 122 6.35 -6.13 -4.36
CA GLY A 122 6.10 -7.53 -4.04
C GLY A 122 7.13 -8.10 -3.06
N LEU A 123 8.43 -7.91 -3.35
CA LEU A 123 9.52 -8.39 -2.50
C LEU A 123 9.50 -7.75 -1.11
N ALA A 124 9.31 -6.42 -1.04
CA ALA A 124 9.25 -5.70 0.22
C ALA A 124 8.03 -6.11 1.05
N THR A 125 6.85 -6.28 0.42
CA THR A 125 5.65 -6.79 1.10
C THR A 125 5.87 -8.19 1.67
N ALA A 126 6.47 -9.08 0.88
CA ALA A 126 6.81 -10.43 1.34
C ALA A 126 7.82 -10.39 2.51
N ALA A 127 8.83 -9.53 2.44
CA ALA A 127 9.83 -9.35 3.49
C ALA A 127 9.21 -8.81 4.79
N GLY A 128 8.30 -7.83 4.71
CA GLY A 128 7.58 -7.31 5.87
C GLY A 128 6.72 -8.38 6.55
N ALA A 129 5.97 -9.15 5.75
CA ALA A 129 5.16 -10.25 6.27
C ALA A 129 6.03 -11.36 6.90
N TRP A 130 7.14 -11.71 6.26
CA TRP A 130 8.08 -12.71 6.77
C TRP A 130 8.74 -12.28 8.08
N SER A 131 9.15 -11.01 8.18
CA SER A 131 9.78 -10.45 9.37
C SER A 131 8.87 -10.58 10.59
N VAL A 132 7.58 -10.26 10.44
CA VAL A 132 6.60 -10.43 11.52
C VAL A 132 6.42 -11.91 11.87
N ARG A 133 6.33 -12.81 10.89
CA ARG A 133 6.23 -14.25 11.14
C ARG A 133 7.45 -14.77 11.92
N ARG A 134 8.65 -14.28 11.61
CA ARG A 134 9.88 -14.68 12.29
C ARG A 134 9.93 -14.19 13.72
N ILE A 135 9.50 -12.95 14.00
CA ILE A 135 9.47 -12.38 15.35
C ILE A 135 8.41 -13.06 16.23
N ARG A 136 7.35 -13.61 15.63
CA ARG A 136 6.29 -14.34 16.35
C ARG A 136 6.64 -15.78 16.71
N ARG A 137 7.71 -16.35 16.15
CA ARG A 137 8.21 -17.70 16.44
C ARG A 137 9.23 -17.64 17.56
#